data_AF-A0A7X8Q0E7-F1
#
_entry.id   AF-A0A7X8Q0E7-F1
#
_cell.length_a   1.000
_cell.length_b   1.000
_cell.length_c   1.000
_cell.angle_alpha   90.00
_cell.angle_beta   90.00
_cell.angle_gamma   90.00
#
_symmetry.space_group_name_H-M   'P 1'
#
loop_
_entity.id
_entity.type
_entity.pdbx_description
1 polymer ?
#
loop_
_entity_poly.entity_id
_entity_poly.type
_entity_poly.pdbx_seq_one_letter_code
_entity_poly.pdbx_strand_id
1 'polypeptide(L)'
;MSGGYLDKNTANTSLDIEKRLNRIVKIGTGLEIKHTKMFEYLNASVLEKSENTLRLTTKESIKETFIFPGDNVSINCSNTYDLFAISGKIKNINSLNPLDLTITTTSIERLKDSRKYERYYVSLMANLNSPDFFDRVFVVVKNMSSGGIKFNCSEYLSMTDNVAVEVILDRTNRLSFRGAIVRRSKCKSYFEYGIEIREISESNYECLKHYLNYLASD
;
A
#
# COMPACT_ATOMS: atom_id res chain seq x y z
N MET A 1 -31.37 -4.21 4.55
CA MET A 1 -31.48 -2.74 4.53
C MET A 1 -30.81 -2.19 5.76
N SER A 2 -29.69 -1.48 5.58
CA SER A 2 -29.23 -0.39 6.42
C SER A 2 -28.04 0.21 5.68
N GLY A 3 -28.33 1.29 4.96
CA GLY A 3 -27.36 2.01 4.14
C GLY A 3 -26.27 2.60 5.01
N GLY A 4 -25.02 2.25 4.71
CA GLY A 4 -23.87 3.01 5.17
C GLY A 4 -23.94 4.39 4.53
N TYR A 5 -24.03 5.42 5.38
CA TYR A 5 -23.91 6.82 5.00
C TYR A 5 -22.55 7.04 4.33
N LEU A 6 -22.54 6.99 3.00
CA LEU A 6 -21.57 7.74 2.22
C LEU A 6 -21.98 9.20 2.38
N ASP A 7 -21.08 10.02 2.90
CA ASP A 7 -21.23 11.47 2.89
C ASP A 7 -21.14 11.94 1.43
N LYS A 8 -22.22 11.73 0.68
CA LYS A 8 -22.42 12.22 -0.67
C LYS A 8 -22.81 13.69 -0.58
N ASN A 9 -21.85 14.52 -0.23
CA ASN A 9 -21.99 15.95 -0.36
C ASN A 9 -20.63 16.56 -0.70
N THR A 10 -20.38 16.75 -1.99
CA THR A 10 -20.01 18.05 -2.55
C THR A 10 -19.67 17.88 -4.03
N ALA A 11 -20.38 18.58 -4.89
CA ALA A 11 -19.85 18.97 -6.18
C ALA A 11 -18.57 19.79 -5.91
N ASN A 12 -17.42 19.13 -5.90
CA ASN A 12 -16.14 19.82 -5.73
C ASN A 12 -15.93 20.68 -6.98
N THR A 13 -16.08 21.99 -6.83
CA THR A 13 -15.75 22.92 -7.91
C THR A 13 -14.24 22.86 -8.16
N SER A 14 -13.79 23.18 -9.38
CA SER A 14 -12.36 23.19 -9.74
C SER A 14 -11.52 24.02 -8.75
N LEU A 15 -12.09 25.12 -8.27
CA LEU A 15 -11.47 26.03 -7.30
C LEU A 15 -11.29 25.39 -5.91
N ASP A 16 -12.24 24.56 -5.47
CA ASP A 16 -12.14 23.85 -4.19
C ASP A 16 -11.04 22.77 -4.25
N ILE A 17 -10.96 22.06 -5.37
CA ILE A 17 -9.90 21.08 -5.62
C ILE A 17 -8.53 21.76 -5.60
N GLU A 18 -8.37 22.87 -6.30
CA GLU A 18 -7.13 23.65 -6.31
C GLU A 18 -6.70 24.07 -4.90
N LYS A 19 -7.61 24.67 -4.12
CA LYS A 19 -7.31 25.08 -2.73
C LYS A 19 -6.87 23.90 -1.87
N ARG A 20 -7.49 22.73 -2.05
CA ARG A 20 -7.16 21.51 -1.29
C ARG A 20 -5.81 20.93 -1.73
N LEU A 21 -5.55 20.82 -3.04
CA LEU A 21 -4.24 20.44 -3.57
C LEU A 21 -3.14 21.34 -3.02
N ASN A 22 -3.40 22.66 -2.98
CA ASN A 22 -2.44 23.63 -2.47
C ASN A 22 -2.04 23.42 -1.01
N ARG A 23 -2.94 22.87 -0.20
CA ARG A 23 -2.68 22.56 1.21
C ARG A 23 -1.95 21.23 1.40
N ILE A 24 -2.25 20.21 0.59
CA ILE A 24 -1.81 18.83 0.84
C ILE A 24 -0.63 18.40 -0.03
N VAL A 25 -0.41 19.03 -1.19
CA VAL A 25 0.66 18.68 -2.13
C VAL A 25 1.59 19.86 -2.36
N LYS A 26 2.89 19.64 -2.13
CA LYS A 26 3.96 20.59 -2.46
C LYS A 26 4.78 20.07 -3.65
N ILE A 27 5.39 20.99 -4.38
CA ILE A 27 6.38 20.64 -5.42
C ILE A 27 7.56 19.93 -4.75
N GLY A 28 8.08 18.89 -5.39
CA GLY A 28 9.14 18.02 -4.87
C GLY A 28 8.65 16.93 -3.90
N THR A 29 7.39 16.94 -3.47
CA THR A 29 6.85 15.88 -2.60
C THR A 29 6.81 14.54 -3.32
N GLY A 30 7.24 13.48 -2.64
CA GLY A 30 7.08 12.09 -3.06
C GLY A 30 5.64 11.60 -2.82
N LEU A 31 5.10 10.86 -3.78
CA LEU A 31 3.77 10.27 -3.74
C LEU A 31 3.76 8.92 -4.46
N GLU A 32 2.68 8.19 -4.30
CA GLU A 32 2.45 6.93 -4.98
C GLU A 32 1.34 7.11 -6.03
N ILE A 33 1.60 6.76 -7.29
CA ILE A 33 0.59 6.80 -8.36
C ILE A 33 0.30 5.39 -8.89
N LYS A 34 -0.98 5.08 -9.09
CA LYS A 34 -1.43 3.83 -9.70
C LYS A 34 -2.40 4.12 -10.82
N HIS A 35 -2.00 3.69 -12.01
CA HIS A 35 -2.92 3.59 -13.13
C HIS A 35 -3.90 2.43 -12.91
N THR A 36 -5.16 2.58 -13.34
CA THR A 36 -6.21 1.56 -13.11
C THR A 36 -5.89 0.17 -13.66
N LYS A 37 -5.08 0.08 -14.72
CA LYS A 37 -4.64 -1.20 -15.32
C LYS A 37 -3.33 -1.75 -14.71
N MET A 38 -2.72 -1.05 -13.76
CA MET A 38 -1.52 -1.50 -13.06
C MET A 38 -1.90 -2.22 -11.76
N PHE A 39 -1.05 -3.15 -11.33
CA PHE A 39 -1.21 -3.84 -10.05
C PHE A 39 -0.57 -3.06 -8.90
N GLU A 40 0.65 -2.56 -9.13
CA GLU A 40 1.45 -1.85 -8.14
C GLU A 40 1.31 -0.33 -8.30
N TYR A 41 1.57 0.39 -7.21
CA TYR A 41 1.82 1.82 -7.25
C TYR A 41 3.26 2.08 -7.71
N LEU A 42 3.47 3.19 -8.41
CA LEU A 42 4.77 3.72 -8.79
C LEU A 42 5.13 4.89 -7.88
N ASN A 43 6.39 4.99 -7.47
CA ASN A 43 6.85 6.16 -6.73
C ASN A 43 7.04 7.31 -7.71
N ALA A 44 6.43 8.44 -7.42
CA ALA A 44 6.53 9.64 -8.23
C ALA A 44 6.82 10.88 -7.40
N SER A 45 7.27 11.92 -8.09
CA SER A 45 7.53 13.23 -7.51
C SER A 45 6.76 14.32 -8.26
N VAL A 46 6.27 15.29 -7.51
CA VAL A 46 5.54 16.44 -8.07
C VAL A 46 6.52 17.42 -8.68
N LEU A 47 6.45 17.60 -10.00
CA LEU A 47 7.25 18.59 -10.72
C LEU A 47 6.59 19.96 -10.72
N GLU A 48 5.30 20.00 -11.05
CA GLU A 48 4.54 21.24 -11.18
C GLU A 48 3.11 21.05 -10.69
N LYS A 49 2.48 22.18 -10.35
CA LYS A 49 1.08 22.26 -9.95
C LYS A 49 0.49 23.53 -10.54
N SER A 50 -0.67 23.39 -11.16
CA SER A 50 -1.41 24.51 -11.74
C SER A 50 -2.90 24.20 -11.67
N GLU A 51 -3.68 25.09 -11.05
CA GLU A 51 -5.12 24.90 -10.83
C GLU A 51 -5.42 23.53 -10.17
N ASN A 52 -6.21 22.68 -10.83
CA ASN A 52 -6.54 21.32 -10.41
C ASN A 52 -5.59 20.26 -11.00
N THR A 53 -4.48 20.67 -11.62
CA THR A 53 -3.56 19.76 -12.31
C THR A 53 -2.24 19.55 -11.55
N LEU A 54 -1.70 18.34 -11.66
CA LEU A 54 -0.40 17.95 -11.15
C LEU A 54 0.43 17.38 -12.30
N ARG A 55 1.67 17.85 -12.46
CA ARG A 55 2.67 17.20 -13.31
C ARG A 55 3.58 16.36 -12.44
N LEU A 56 3.67 15.08 -12.75
CA LEU A 56 4.37 14.07 -11.95
C LEU A 56 5.38 13.33 -12.82
N THR A 57 6.54 12.98 -12.25
CA THR A 57 7.47 12.03 -12.86
C THR A 57 7.65 10.81 -11.96
N THR A 58 7.64 9.60 -12.52
CA THR A 58 7.95 8.38 -11.78
C THR A 58 9.46 8.20 -11.63
N LYS A 59 9.87 7.47 -10.59
CA LYS A 59 11.27 7.04 -10.42
C LYS A 59 11.55 5.73 -11.15
N GLU A 60 10.56 4.85 -11.21
CA GLU A 60 10.67 3.56 -11.89
C GLU A 60 10.48 3.71 -13.40
N SER A 61 11.26 2.92 -14.16
CA SER A 61 11.02 2.72 -15.58
C SER A 61 9.88 1.72 -15.77
N ILE A 62 8.89 2.12 -16.57
CA ILE A 62 7.81 1.23 -16.97
C ILE A 62 8.19 0.56 -18.30
N LYS A 63 8.17 -0.77 -18.32
CA LYS A 63 8.63 -1.52 -19.51
C LYS A 63 7.64 -1.48 -20.67
N GLU A 64 6.34 -1.40 -20.37
CA GLU A 64 5.27 -1.34 -21.37
C GLU A 64 3.96 -1.10 -20.65
N THR A 65 3.27 0.01 -20.94
CA THR A 65 1.89 0.19 -20.50
C THR A 65 1.07 0.98 -21.50
N PHE A 66 -0.10 0.42 -21.84
CA PHE A 66 -1.21 1.09 -22.52
C PHE A 66 -1.83 2.15 -21.60
N ILE A 67 -1.10 3.24 -21.40
CA ILE A 67 -1.55 4.44 -20.69
C ILE A 67 -1.91 5.48 -21.73
N PHE A 68 -3.10 6.04 -21.64
CA PHE A 68 -3.59 7.05 -22.57
C PHE A 68 -4.13 8.28 -21.84
N PRO A 69 -4.10 9.46 -22.46
CA PRO A 69 -4.91 10.58 -22.01
C PRO A 69 -6.39 10.17 -21.84
N GLY A 70 -7.00 10.61 -20.74
CA GLY A 70 -8.33 10.24 -20.32
C GLY A 70 -8.40 9.06 -19.34
N ASP A 71 -7.34 8.24 -19.25
CA ASP A 71 -7.31 7.13 -18.32
C ASP A 71 -7.34 7.60 -16.85
N ASN A 72 -8.02 6.83 -16.01
CA ASN A 72 -8.11 7.11 -14.58
C ASN A 72 -6.85 6.68 -13.83
N VAL A 73 -6.47 7.48 -12.85
CA VAL A 73 -5.34 7.25 -11.94
C VAL A 73 -5.76 7.53 -10.50
N SER A 74 -5.17 6.77 -9.59
CA SER A 74 -5.25 6.99 -8.15
C SER A 74 -3.88 7.40 -7.63
N ILE A 75 -3.84 8.44 -6.81
CA ILE A 75 -2.62 8.94 -6.18
C ILE A 75 -2.81 8.87 -4.67
N ASN A 76 -1.87 8.25 -3.97
CA ASN A 76 -1.80 8.33 -2.51
C ASN A 76 -0.71 9.32 -2.13
N CYS A 77 -1.03 10.23 -1.23
CA CYS A 77 -0.05 11.08 -0.57
C CYS A 77 -0.35 11.20 0.92
N SER A 78 0.67 11.55 1.69
CA SER A 78 0.55 11.77 3.12
C SER A 78 1.14 13.13 3.48
N ASN A 79 0.56 13.78 4.48
CA ASN A 79 1.27 14.78 5.27
C ASN A 79 1.58 14.18 6.66
N THR A 80 2.09 15.00 7.59
CA THR A 80 2.47 14.55 8.94
C THR A 80 1.33 13.89 9.72
N TYR A 81 0.06 14.20 9.42
CA TYR A 81 -1.10 13.78 10.22
C TYR A 81 -2.11 12.94 9.44
N ASP A 82 -2.11 13.04 8.12
CA ASP A 82 -3.21 12.58 7.28
C ASP A 82 -2.73 11.87 6.02
N LEU A 83 -3.47 10.83 5.67
CA LEU A 83 -3.41 10.16 4.38
C LEU A 83 -4.49 10.72 3.46
N PHE A 84 -4.15 10.93 2.20
CA PHE A 84 -5.09 11.38 1.18
C PHE A 84 -5.07 10.45 -0.02
N ALA A 85 -6.26 10.13 -0.53
CA ALA A 85 -6.45 9.54 -1.85
C ALA A 85 -6.91 10.64 -2.80
N ILE A 86 -6.16 10.84 -3.87
CA ILE A 86 -6.49 11.77 -4.95
C ILE A 86 -6.87 10.93 -6.16
N SER A 87 -8.07 11.15 -6.71
CA SER A 87 -8.45 10.58 -7.99
C SER A 87 -8.26 11.61 -9.08
N GLY A 88 -7.77 11.16 -10.25
CA GLY A 88 -7.58 12.04 -11.38
C GLY A 88 -7.65 11.31 -12.72
N LYS A 89 -7.56 12.09 -13.79
CA LYS A 89 -7.45 11.60 -15.16
C LYS A 89 -6.17 12.12 -15.79
N ILE A 90 -5.53 11.28 -16.59
CA ILE A 90 -4.35 11.68 -17.35
C ILE A 90 -4.79 12.72 -18.37
N LYS A 91 -4.28 13.94 -18.26
CA LYS A 91 -4.48 15.02 -19.22
C LYS A 91 -3.48 14.91 -20.36
N ASN A 92 -2.22 14.66 -20.05
CA ASN A 92 -1.15 14.52 -21.03
C ASN A 92 -0.08 13.51 -20.58
N ILE A 93 0.61 12.91 -21.55
CA ILE A 93 1.80 12.10 -21.35
C ILE A 93 2.97 12.86 -21.97
N ASN A 94 3.87 13.38 -21.13
CA ASN A 94 4.99 14.22 -21.56
C ASN A 94 6.22 13.37 -21.93
N SER A 95 6.41 12.23 -21.24
CA SER A 95 7.45 11.24 -21.54
C SER A 95 7.04 9.87 -20.99
N LEU A 96 7.58 8.78 -21.57
CA LEU A 96 7.38 7.41 -21.09
C LEU A 96 8.62 6.85 -20.36
N ASN A 97 9.77 7.52 -20.44
CA ASN A 97 11.00 7.08 -19.78
C ASN A 97 11.86 8.28 -19.32
N PRO A 98 11.80 8.67 -18.03
CA PRO A 98 10.84 8.19 -17.03
C PRO A 98 9.40 8.61 -17.40
N LEU A 99 8.40 7.95 -16.79
CA LEU A 99 7.00 8.30 -17.04
C LEU A 99 6.71 9.68 -16.44
N ASP A 100 6.48 10.67 -17.31
CA ASP A 100 6.11 12.04 -16.98
C ASP A 100 4.67 12.30 -17.45
N LEU A 101 3.78 12.59 -16.52
CA LEU A 101 2.35 12.72 -16.74
C LEU A 101 1.82 14.03 -16.17
N THR A 102 0.89 14.65 -16.89
CA THR A 102 0.04 15.71 -16.35
C THR A 102 -1.33 15.13 -16.06
N ILE A 103 -1.82 15.30 -14.83
CA ILE A 103 -3.07 14.72 -14.34
C ILE A 103 -4.01 15.83 -13.91
N THR A 104 -5.26 15.78 -14.36
CA THR A 104 -6.35 16.60 -13.84
C THR A 104 -6.98 15.90 -12.65
N THR A 105 -6.95 16.55 -11.49
CA THR A 105 -7.54 16.03 -10.26
C THR A 105 -9.06 16.17 -10.32
N THR A 106 -9.76 15.06 -10.06
CA THR A 106 -11.22 15.00 -10.06
C THR A 106 -11.80 14.94 -8.65
N SER A 107 -11.09 14.34 -7.70
CA SER A 107 -11.50 14.33 -6.29
C SER A 107 -10.31 14.16 -5.36
N ILE A 108 -10.52 14.59 -4.12
CA ILE A 108 -9.56 14.43 -3.03
C ILE A 108 -10.34 13.93 -1.82
N GLU A 109 -9.89 12.84 -1.23
CA GLU A 109 -10.50 12.21 -0.07
C GLU A 109 -9.44 12.12 1.04
N ARG A 110 -9.79 12.62 2.23
CA ARG A 110 -8.97 12.36 3.43
C ARG A 110 -9.29 10.95 3.87
N LEU A 111 -8.28 10.09 3.87
CA LEU A 111 -8.38 8.76 4.41
C LEU A 111 -8.17 8.85 5.92
N LYS A 112 -9.11 8.32 6.69
CA LYS A 112 -8.86 8.08 8.11
C LYS A 112 -7.77 7.03 8.20
N ASP A 113 -6.64 7.37 8.80
CA ASP A 113 -5.68 6.34 9.15
C ASP A 113 -6.31 5.44 10.22
N SER A 114 -6.83 4.30 9.79
CA SER A 114 -7.40 3.28 10.65
C SER A 114 -6.34 2.30 11.14
N ARG A 115 -5.07 2.51 10.77
CA ARG A 115 -3.99 1.66 11.23
C ARG A 115 -3.77 1.92 12.71
N LYS A 116 -3.92 0.85 13.50
CA LYS A 116 -3.59 0.85 14.92
C LYS A 116 -2.08 0.79 15.16
N TYR A 117 -1.33 0.33 14.15
CA TYR A 117 0.08 0.00 14.26
C TYR A 117 0.85 0.47 13.03
N GLU A 118 2.02 1.05 13.27
CA GLU A 118 2.99 1.39 12.24
C GLU A 118 3.53 0.11 11.56
N ARG A 119 3.88 0.24 10.27
CA ARG A 119 4.34 -0.88 9.44
C ARG A 119 5.73 -0.59 8.90
N TYR A 120 6.62 -1.55 9.06
CA TYR A 120 7.99 -1.47 8.57
C TYR A 120 8.15 -2.42 7.39
N TYR A 121 8.74 -1.92 6.31
CA TYR A 121 9.03 -2.74 5.14
C TYR A 121 10.20 -3.67 5.43
N VAL A 122 10.03 -4.94 5.07
CA VAL A 122 11.04 -5.99 5.26
C VAL A 122 11.05 -6.93 4.06
N SER A 123 12.05 -7.80 3.98
CA SER A 123 12.06 -8.91 3.02
C SER A 123 12.56 -10.18 3.70
N LEU A 124 11.71 -10.76 4.54
CA LEU A 124 12.06 -11.92 5.36
C LEU A 124 11.44 -13.20 4.83
N MET A 125 12.16 -14.29 4.99
CA MET A 125 11.64 -15.62 4.73
C MET A 125 10.72 -16.05 5.87
N ALA A 126 9.61 -16.69 5.54
CA ALA A 126 8.75 -17.30 6.53
C ALA A 126 8.16 -18.61 6.02
N ASN A 127 7.80 -19.46 6.97
CA ASN A 127 7.05 -20.68 6.72
C ASN A 127 5.65 -20.52 7.28
N LEU A 128 4.66 -20.88 6.47
CA LEU A 128 3.26 -20.82 6.83
C LEU A 128 2.67 -22.23 6.84
N ASN A 129 1.98 -22.59 7.92
CA ASN A 129 1.18 -23.80 8.00
C ASN A 129 -0.30 -23.40 7.86
N SER A 130 -0.92 -23.80 6.75
CA SER A 130 -2.32 -23.55 6.43
C SER A 130 -3.08 -24.87 6.40
N PRO A 131 -4.36 -24.90 6.80
CA PRO A 131 -5.23 -26.07 6.59
C PRO A 131 -5.35 -26.50 5.12
N ASP A 132 -5.06 -25.60 4.17
CA ASP A 132 -5.13 -25.89 2.73
C ASP A 132 -4.01 -26.83 2.25
N PHE A 133 -2.90 -26.95 3.00
CA PHE A 133 -1.71 -27.68 2.59
C PHE A 133 -1.26 -28.65 3.67
N PHE A 134 -0.78 -29.83 3.26
CA PHE A 134 -0.17 -30.79 4.17
C PHE A 134 1.22 -30.32 4.63
N ASP A 135 1.97 -29.72 3.71
CA ASP A 135 3.32 -29.20 3.96
C ASP A 135 3.33 -27.70 4.25
N ARG A 136 4.43 -27.23 4.84
CA ARG A 136 4.67 -25.81 5.08
C ARG A 136 4.82 -25.08 3.75
N VAL A 137 4.13 -23.96 3.61
CA VAL A 137 4.22 -23.06 2.46
C VAL A 137 5.31 -22.02 2.72
N PHE A 138 6.26 -21.90 1.80
CA PHE A 138 7.24 -20.82 1.83
C PHE A 138 6.58 -19.50 1.42
N VAL A 139 6.81 -18.45 2.20
CA VAL A 139 6.30 -17.11 1.91
C VAL A 139 7.37 -16.05 2.17
N VAL A 140 7.23 -14.88 1.53
CA VAL A 140 8.13 -13.75 1.73
C VAL A 140 7.37 -12.61 2.39
N VAL A 141 7.74 -12.30 3.64
CA VAL A 141 7.18 -11.18 4.40
C VAL A 141 7.68 -9.87 3.80
N LYS A 142 6.77 -8.95 3.48
CA LYS A 142 7.02 -7.67 2.81
C LYS A 142 6.84 -6.47 3.72
N ASN A 143 6.02 -6.59 4.77
CA ASN A 143 6.02 -5.65 5.87
C ASN A 143 5.51 -6.31 7.15
N MET A 144 5.86 -5.70 8.28
CA MET A 144 5.48 -6.15 9.61
C MET A 144 5.06 -4.99 10.49
N SER A 145 4.17 -5.28 11.42
CA SER A 145 3.71 -4.40 12.50
C SER A 145 3.48 -5.23 13.75
N SER A 146 3.22 -4.58 14.90
CA SER A 146 2.91 -5.28 16.14
C SER A 146 1.59 -6.06 16.10
N GLY A 147 0.72 -5.81 15.12
CA GLY A 147 -0.57 -6.51 14.97
C GLY A 147 -0.70 -7.44 13.77
N GLY A 148 0.32 -7.54 12.91
CA GLY A 148 0.16 -8.27 11.65
C GLY A 148 1.31 -8.11 10.67
N ILE A 149 1.28 -8.96 9.64
CA ILE A 149 2.27 -8.99 8.56
C ILE A 149 1.60 -8.96 7.18
N LYS A 150 2.29 -8.40 6.18
CA LYS A 150 1.99 -8.63 4.75
C LYS A 150 3.02 -9.60 4.19
N PHE A 151 2.58 -10.56 3.38
CA PHE A 151 3.49 -11.47 2.68
C PHE A 151 3.04 -11.76 1.25
N ASN A 152 3.99 -12.22 0.43
CA ASN A 152 3.75 -12.72 -0.92
C ASN A 152 3.89 -14.24 -0.94
N CYS A 153 3.02 -14.91 -1.70
CA CYS A 153 2.97 -16.36 -1.86
C CYS A 153 2.68 -16.72 -3.32
N SER A 154 3.33 -17.77 -3.86
CA SER A 154 2.96 -18.33 -5.17
C SER A 154 1.64 -19.07 -5.11
N GLU A 155 1.37 -19.72 -3.98
CA GLU A 155 0.20 -20.56 -3.77
C GLU A 155 -1.04 -19.75 -3.40
N TYR A 156 -2.18 -20.24 -3.87
CA TYR A 156 -3.48 -19.73 -3.44
C TYR A 156 -3.81 -20.28 -2.05
N LEU A 157 -3.83 -19.39 -1.06
CA LEU A 157 -4.35 -19.63 0.29
C LEU A 157 -5.81 -19.19 0.39
N SER A 158 -6.62 -20.01 1.05
CA SER A 158 -7.98 -19.68 1.48
C SER A 158 -7.97 -18.59 2.54
N MET A 159 -9.05 -17.81 2.61
CA MET A 159 -9.25 -16.91 3.76
C MET A 159 -9.59 -17.78 4.96
N THR A 160 -8.70 -17.84 5.94
CA THR A 160 -8.83 -18.72 7.12
C THR A 160 -8.32 -18.00 8.36
N ASP A 161 -8.92 -18.33 9.50
CA ASP A 161 -8.61 -17.72 10.79
C ASP A 161 -7.52 -18.44 11.57
N ASN A 162 -6.97 -19.53 11.02
CA ASN A 162 -6.04 -20.41 11.73
C ASN A 162 -4.85 -20.80 10.85
N VAL A 163 -3.90 -19.87 10.71
CA VAL A 163 -2.58 -20.15 10.15
C VAL A 163 -1.52 -20.00 11.21
N ALA A 164 -0.55 -20.92 11.24
CA ALA A 164 0.66 -20.78 12.05
C ALA A 164 1.80 -20.25 11.16
N VAL A 165 2.50 -19.23 11.63
CA VAL A 165 3.55 -18.54 10.89
C VAL A 165 4.84 -18.58 11.70
N GLU A 166 5.94 -18.90 11.04
CA GLU A 166 7.29 -18.79 11.57
C GLU A 166 8.12 -17.89 10.64
N VAL A 167 8.43 -16.68 11.09
CA VAL A 167 9.26 -15.70 10.38
C VAL A 167 10.71 -15.84 10.83
N ILE A 168 11.62 -15.92 9.86
CA ILE A 168 13.06 -16.00 10.10
C ILE A 168 13.61 -14.56 10.12
N LEU A 169 13.93 -14.06 11.31
CA LEU A 169 14.42 -12.68 11.48
C LEU A 169 15.92 -12.60 11.15
N ASP A 170 16.69 -13.58 11.62
CA ASP A 170 18.12 -13.75 11.33
C ASP A 170 18.53 -15.23 11.45
N ARG A 171 19.84 -15.51 11.57
CA ARG A 171 20.37 -16.88 11.67
C ARG A 171 19.94 -17.62 12.94
N THR A 172 19.63 -16.90 14.00
CA THR A 172 19.35 -17.42 15.35
C THR A 172 17.92 -17.13 15.81
N ASN A 173 17.34 -16.02 15.38
CA ASN A 173 16.06 -15.53 15.87
C ASN A 173 14.92 -15.87 14.91
N ARG A 174 13.86 -16.43 15.48
CA ARG A 174 12.61 -16.74 14.79
C ARG A 174 11.45 -16.14 15.56
N LEU A 175 10.45 -15.69 14.83
CA LEU A 175 9.20 -15.17 15.35
C LEU A 175 8.07 -16.12 14.96
N SER A 176 7.40 -16.69 15.95
CA SER A 176 6.30 -17.63 15.76
C SER A 176 5.00 -17.10 16.34
N PHE A 177 3.92 -17.18 15.57
CA PHE A 177 2.58 -16.78 15.99
C PHE A 177 1.49 -17.53 15.21
N ARG A 178 0.24 -17.47 15.70
CA ARG A 178 -0.95 -17.84 14.93
C ARG A 178 -1.77 -16.62 14.58
N GLY A 179 -2.41 -16.66 13.43
CA GLY A 179 -3.17 -15.53 12.92
C GLY A 179 -4.24 -15.91 11.91
N ALA A 180 -4.94 -14.88 11.45
CA ALA A 180 -6.00 -14.96 10.46
C ALA A 180 -5.58 -14.25 9.17
N ILE A 181 -5.82 -14.88 8.02
CA ILE A 181 -5.69 -14.23 6.72
C ILE A 181 -6.90 -13.32 6.53
N VAL A 182 -6.69 -12.01 6.68
CA VAL A 182 -7.77 -11.00 6.67
C VAL A 182 -7.83 -10.19 5.37
N ARG A 183 -6.81 -10.31 4.51
CA ARG A 183 -6.79 -9.68 3.19
C ARG A 183 -6.05 -10.54 2.19
N ARG A 184 -6.52 -10.52 0.94
CA ARG A 184 -5.85 -11.10 -0.23
C ARG A 184 -5.93 -10.15 -1.42
N SER A 185 -4.88 -10.13 -2.22
CA SER A 185 -4.84 -9.50 -3.55
C SER A 185 -4.15 -10.43 -4.54
N LYS A 186 -4.63 -10.47 -5.79
CA LYS A 186 -3.99 -11.23 -6.86
C LYS A 186 -3.09 -10.31 -7.66
N CYS A 187 -1.81 -10.65 -7.75
CA CYS A 187 -0.85 -10.05 -8.69
C CYS A 187 -0.67 -11.00 -9.89
N LYS A 188 0.11 -10.59 -10.90
CA LYS A 188 0.26 -11.37 -12.15
C LYS A 188 0.71 -12.81 -11.90
N SER A 189 1.76 -13.01 -11.09
CA SER A 189 2.41 -14.32 -10.87
C SER A 189 2.41 -14.79 -9.42
N TYR A 190 1.83 -14.03 -8.49
CA TYR A 190 1.78 -14.34 -7.07
C TYR A 190 0.55 -13.70 -6.43
N PHE A 191 0.30 -14.06 -5.18
CA PHE A 191 -0.73 -13.49 -4.33
C PHE A 191 -0.10 -12.69 -3.19
N GLU A 192 -0.70 -11.55 -2.87
CA GLU A 192 -0.39 -10.81 -1.65
C GLU A 192 -1.44 -11.12 -0.58
N TYR A 193 -0.97 -11.26 0.66
CA TYR A 193 -1.81 -11.57 1.80
C TYR A 193 -1.48 -10.67 2.98
N GLY A 194 -2.51 -10.35 3.77
CA GLY A 194 -2.36 -9.75 5.10
C GLY A 194 -2.81 -10.73 6.17
N ILE A 195 -1.95 -11.01 7.14
CA ILE A 195 -2.30 -11.75 8.35
C ILE A 195 -2.40 -10.80 9.54
N GLU A 196 -3.48 -10.95 10.30
CA GLU A 196 -3.63 -10.37 11.63
C GLU A 196 -3.16 -11.39 12.68
N ILE A 197 -2.27 -10.97 13.59
CA ILE A 197 -1.80 -11.82 14.69
C ILE A 197 -2.95 -12.00 15.69
N ARG A 198 -3.27 -13.25 16.01
CA ARG A 198 -4.32 -13.61 16.97
C ARG A 198 -3.74 -14.18 18.27
N GLU A 199 -2.71 -15.01 18.14
CA GLU A 199 -2.06 -15.65 19.28
C GLU A 199 -0.55 -15.56 19.12
N ILE A 200 0.11 -15.02 20.14
CA ILE A 200 1.56 -14.89 20.20
C ILE A 200 1.97 -15.05 21.66
N SER A 201 2.99 -15.84 21.92
CA SER A 201 3.54 -15.96 23.28
C SER A 201 4.25 -14.67 23.67
N GLU A 202 4.34 -14.37 24.96
CA GLU A 202 5.04 -13.19 25.49
C GLU A 202 6.48 -13.05 24.97
N SER A 203 7.26 -14.14 24.96
CA SER A 203 8.64 -14.13 24.44
C SER A 203 8.73 -13.73 22.96
N ASN A 204 7.86 -14.30 22.12
CA ASN A 204 7.74 -13.92 20.71
C ASN A 204 7.26 -12.48 20.53
N TYR A 205 6.38 -11.99 21.41
CA TYR A 205 5.90 -10.61 21.34
C TYR A 205 6.99 -9.60 21.70
N GLU A 206 7.80 -9.89 22.71
CA GLU A 206 8.98 -9.08 23.05
C GLU A 206 10.04 -9.13 21.94
N CYS A 207 10.26 -10.30 21.34
CA CYS A 207 11.11 -10.44 20.14
C CYS A 207 10.62 -9.56 18.98
N LEU A 208 9.31 -9.59 18.69
CA LEU A 208 8.69 -8.73 17.67
C LEU A 208 8.90 -7.26 18.00
N LYS A 209 8.60 -6.80 19.22
CA LYS A 209 8.81 -5.40 19.62
C LYS A 209 10.27 -4.97 19.45
N HIS A 210 11.21 -5.78 19.92
CA HIS A 210 12.63 -5.49 19.79
C HIS A 210 13.03 -5.33 18.32
N TYR A 211 12.56 -6.24 17.46
CA TYR A 211 12.82 -6.18 16.03
C TYR A 211 12.19 -4.94 15.36
N LEU A 212 10.96 -4.58 15.71
CA LEU A 212 10.30 -3.37 15.18
C LEU A 212 11.00 -2.08 15.63
N ASN A 213 11.48 -2.02 16.87
CA ASN A 213 12.25 -0.88 17.38
C ASN A 213 13.59 -0.71 16.62
N TYR A 214 14.25 -1.83 16.30
CA TYR A 214 15.43 -1.84 15.45
C TYR A 214 15.11 -1.24 14.07
N LEU A 215 14.03 -1.69 13.42
CA LEU A 215 13.61 -1.17 12.11
C LEU A 215 13.18 0.31 12.13
N ALA A 216 12.72 0.81 13.26
CA ALA A 216 12.34 2.22 13.43
C ALA A 216 13.54 3.16 13.61
N SER A 217 14.71 2.61 13.93
CA SER A 217 15.93 3.37 14.20
C SER A 217 16.86 3.46 12.98
N ASP A 218 16.61 2.65 11.94
CA ASP A 218 17.27 2.68 10.63
C ASP A 218 16.60 3.70 9.69
#